data_AF-A0A7J3JQY6-F1
#
_entry.id   AF-A0A7J3JQY6-F1
#
_cell.length_a   1.000
_cell.length_b   1.000
_cell.length_c   1.000
_cell.angle_alpha   90.00
_cell.angle_beta   90.00
_cell.angle_gamma   90.00
#
_symmetry.space_group_name_H-M   'P 1'
#
loop_
_entity.id
_entity.type
_entity.pdbx_description
1 polymer ?
#
loop_
_entity_poly.entity_id
_entity_poly.type
_entity_poly.pdbx_seq_one_letter_code
_entity_poly.pdbx_strand_id
1 'polypeptide(L)' 'MEEEILNKILHIRGVSGYSLNGEVLTIYVEDEETKKTLALPNEVQKFKVEIVVTGRFVPL' A
#
# COMPACT_ATOMS: atom_id res chain seq x y z
N MET A 1 5.58 -2.15 -16.79
CA MET A 1 4.49 -3.03 -16.33
C MET A 1 4.33 -3.00 -14.81
N GLU A 2 5.40 -3.16 -14.02
CA GLU A 2 5.32 -3.09 -12.55
C GLU A 2 5.15 -1.66 -12.02
N GLU A 3 5.78 -0.66 -12.63
CA GLU A 3 5.65 0.75 -12.22
C GLU A 3 4.22 1.32 -12.33
N GLU A 4 3.41 0.84 -13.27
CA GLU A 4 2.01 1.29 -13.41
C GLU A 4 1.13 0.76 -12.27
N ILE A 5 1.35 -0.48 -11.84
CA ILE A 5 0.62 -1.10 -10.72
C ILE A 5 0.96 -0.34 -9.43
N LEU A 6 2.25 -0.08 -9.22
CA LEU A 6 2.73 0.63 -8.04
C LEU A 6 2.23 2.09 -8.00
N ASN A 7 2.19 2.76 -9.15
CA ASN A 7 1.56 4.08 -9.25
C ASN A 7 0.07 4.05 -8.93
N LYS A 8 -0.68 3.02 -9.35
CA LYS A 8 -2.09 2.88 -8.96
C LYS A 8 -2.25 2.78 -7.45
N ILE A 9 -1.37 2.06 -6.76
CA ILE A 9 -1.40 1.88 -5.30
C ILE A 9 -1.19 3.21 -4.58
N LEU A 10 -0.25 4.04 -5.03
CA LEU A 10 -0.03 5.39 -4.48
C LEU A 10 -1.26 6.32 -4.64
N HIS A 11 -2.09 6.09 -5.63
CA HIS A 11 -3.32 6.87 -5.84
C HIS A 11 -4.51 6.37 -5.03
N ILE A 12 -4.37 5.24 -4.30
CA ILE A 12 -5.42 4.77 -3.41
C ILE A 12 -5.46 5.68 -2.18
N ARG A 13 -6.66 6.19 -1.88
CA ARG A 13 -6.88 7.05 -0.71
C ARG A 13 -6.45 6.34 0.58
N GLY A 14 -5.64 7.01 1.39
CA GLY A 14 -5.13 6.49 2.65
C GLY A 14 -3.83 5.68 2.52
N VAL A 15 -3.32 5.45 1.30
CA VAL A 15 -1.97 4.90 1.10
C VAL A 15 -0.96 6.03 1.18
N SER A 16 -0.02 5.90 2.12
CA SER A 16 1.09 6.84 2.30
C SER A 16 2.30 6.47 1.45
N GLY A 17 2.41 5.20 1.05
CA GLY A 17 3.52 4.72 0.24
C GLY A 17 3.53 3.21 0.07
N TYR A 18 4.54 2.70 -0.64
CA TYR A 18 4.80 1.27 -0.76
C TYR A 18 6.31 1.00 -0.75
N SER A 19 6.68 -0.25 -0.50
CA SER A 19 8.03 -0.78 -0.65
C SER A 19 7.94 -2.16 -1.30
N LEU A 20 8.71 -2.39 -2.35
CA LEU A 20 8.80 -3.68 -3.03
C LEU A 20 10.18 -4.27 -2.78
N ASN A 21 10.23 -5.41 -2.08
CA ASN A 21 11.46 -6.12 -1.75
C ASN A 21 11.39 -7.55 -2.30
N GLY A 22 11.87 -7.74 -3.52
CA GLY A 22 11.74 -9.00 -4.25
C GLY A 22 10.28 -9.35 -4.50
N GLU A 23 9.81 -10.44 -3.90
CA GLU A 23 8.42 -10.90 -4.02
C GLU A 23 7.47 -10.27 -2.99
N VAL A 24 7.98 -9.49 -2.03
CA VAL A 24 7.17 -8.89 -0.95
C VAL A 24 6.84 -7.43 -1.27
N LEU A 25 5.55 -7.12 -1.31
CA LEU A 25 5.03 -5.76 -1.49
C LEU A 25 4.46 -5.26 -0.16
N THR A 26 5.19 -4.37 0.51
CA THR A 26 4.71 -3.67 1.70
C THR A 26 3.97 -2.40 1.30
N ILE A 27 2.74 -2.21 1.78
CA ILE A 27 1.93 -1.02 1.56
C ILE A 27 1.74 -0.31 2.89
N TYR A 28 2.11 0.96 2.91
CA TYR A 28 1.98 1.81 4.08
C TYR A 28 0.67 2.59 4.00
N VAL A 29 -0.14 2.48 5.04
CA VAL A 29 -1.42 3.19 5.15
C VAL A 29 -1.47 4.07 6.38
N GLU A 30 -2.29 5.12 6.32
CA GLU A 30 -2.41 6.13 7.37
C GLU A 30 -3.18 5.62 8.60
N ASP A 31 -4.15 4.72 8.40
CA ASP A 31 -5.04 4.22 9.45
C ASP A 31 -5.53 2.78 9.22
N GLU A 32 -6.06 2.17 10.29
CA GLU A 32 -6.63 0.81 10.29
C GLU A 32 -7.89 0.68 9.41
N GLU A 33 -8.64 1.76 9.21
CA GLU A 33 -9.84 1.75 8.37
C GLU A 33 -9.45 1.60 6.89
N THR A 34 -8.43 2.34 6.47
CA THR A 34 -7.82 2.21 5.15
C THR A 34 -7.31 0.80 4.96
N LYS A 35 -6.59 0.21 5.93
CA LYS A 35 -6.12 -1.19 5.83
C LYS A 35 -7.25 -2.19 5.54
N LYS A 36 -8.43 -2.00 6.15
CA LYS A 36 -9.60 -2.87 5.96
C LYS A 36 -10.34 -2.63 4.66
N THR A 37 -10.33 -1.40 4.16
CA THR A 37 -11.08 -0.98 2.96
C THR A 37 -10.21 -0.91 1.71
N LEU A 38 -8.91 -1.16 1.84
CA LEU A 38 -7.94 -1.11 0.76
C LEU A 38 -8.28 -2.13 -0.33
N ALA A 39 -8.79 -1.65 -1.46
CA ALA A 39 -9.04 -2.47 -2.64
C ALA A 39 -7.78 -2.50 -3.51
N LEU A 40 -7.08 -3.63 -3.45
CA LEU A 40 -5.87 -3.84 -4.22
C LEU A 40 -6.19 -4.38 -5.63
N PRO A 41 -5.48 -3.92 -6.68
CA PRO A 41 -5.66 -4.46 -8.03
C PRO A 41 -5.28 -5.95 -8.09
N ASN A 42 -5.96 -6.75 -8.92
CA ASN A 42 -5.66 -8.18 -9.04
C ASN A 42 -4.19 -8.49 -9.40
N GLU A 43 -3.51 -7.53 -10.05
CA GLU A 43 -2.12 -7.64 -10.46
C GLU A 43 -1.13 -7.69 -9.28
N VAL A 44 -1.50 -7.23 -8.08
CA VAL A 44 -0.64 -7.38 -6.90
C VAL A 44 -0.76 -8.74 -6.22
N GLN A 45 -1.71 -9.60 -6.62
CA GLN A 45 -1.83 -10.97 -6.10
C GLN A 45 -0.60 -11.84 -6.42
N LYS A 46 0.22 -11.45 -7.41
CA LYS A 46 1.49 -12.11 -7.71
C LYS A 46 2.59 -11.82 -6.69
N PHE A 47 2.41 -10.81 -5.84
CA PHE A 47 3.32 -10.45 -4.77
C PHE A 47 2.75 -10.90 -3.42
N LYS A 48 3.62 -11.16 -2.46
CA LYS A 48 3.23 -11.31 -1.06
C LYS A 48 2.97 -9.92 -0.48
N VAL A 49 1.69 -9.56 -0.34
CA VAL A 49 1.31 -8.22 0.14
C VAL A 49 1.30 -8.16 1.66
N GLU A 50 1.98 -7.17 2.23
CA GLU A 50 1.95 -6.82 3.65
C GLU A 50 1.42 -5.39 3.81
N ILE A 51 0.44 -5.17 4.70
CA ILE A 51 -0.13 -3.84 4.93
C ILE A 51 0.25 -3.37 6.33
N VAL A 52 1.03 -2.28 6.39
CA VAL A 52 1.55 -1.67 7.61
C VAL A 52 0.83 -0.36 7.85
N VAL A 53 0.22 -0.22 9.03
CA VAL A 53 -0.38 1.05 9.46
C VAL A 53 0.73 1.90 10.05
N THR A 54 1.04 3.01 9.39
CA THR A 54 2.10 3.93 9.83
C THR A 54 1.59 4.99 10.81
N GLY A 55 0.25 5.16 10.89
CA GLY A 55 -0.38 6.21 11.67
C GLY A 55 -0.25 7.57 10.98
N ARG A 56 -1.15 8.51 11.30
CA ARG A 56 -0.96 9.91 10.89
C ARG A 56 0.23 10.48 11.65
N PHE A 57 1.30 10.84 10.94
CA PHE A 57 2.31 11.73 11.49
C PHE A 57 1.65 13.10 11.71
N VAL A 58 1.17 13.35 12.93
CA VAL A 58 0.80 14.69 13.37
C VAL A 58 2.09 15.32 13.89
N PRO A 59 2.71 16.26 13.16
CA PRO A 59 3.85 16.99 13.72
C PRO A 59 3.35 17.71 14.99
N LEU A 60 4.01 17.41 16.12
CA LEU A 60 3.82 18.10 17.40
C LEU A 60 4.25 19.56 17.32
#